data_AF-A0A9D5KX46-F1
#
_entry.id   AF-A0A9D5KX46-F1
#
_cell.length_a   1.000
_cell.length_b   1.000
_cell.length_c   1.000
_cell.angle_alpha   90.00
_cell.angle_beta   90.00
_cell.angle_gamma   90.00
#
_symmetry.space_group_name_H-M   'P 1'
#
loop_
_entity.id
_entity.type
_entity.pdbx_description
1 polymer ?
#
loop_
_entity_poly.entity_id
_entity_poly.type
_entity_poly.pdbx_seq_one_letter_code
_entity_poly.pdbx_strand_id
1 'polypeptide(L)'
;MKKTCILSFGNSSKYKVPSIECNNTDIKLVEKEVKEYLKVKFPEIEALPFYSSMTVEEVDADEAEGYPEFNAEALKNIEKTLSREVEDARSLDELNNNAPFANI
;
A
#
# COMPACT_ATOMS: atom_id res chain seq x y z
N MET A 1 2.54 -18.23 -22.35
CA MET A 1 2.91 -18.18 -20.91
C MET A 1 1.74 -17.59 -20.15
N LYS A 2 1.41 -18.13 -18.97
CA LYS A 2 0.38 -17.51 -18.10
C LYS A 2 1.05 -16.37 -17.36
N LYS A 3 0.52 -15.16 -17.51
CA LYS A 3 0.95 -13.99 -16.75
C LYS A 3 0.18 -13.92 -15.44
N THR A 4 0.84 -13.44 -14.40
CA THR A 4 0.27 -13.23 -13.07
C THR A 4 0.46 -11.79 -12.65
N CYS A 5 -0.49 -11.26 -11.89
CA CYS A 5 -0.44 -9.88 -11.40
C CYS A 5 0.16 -9.85 -10.00
N ILE A 6 1.15 -9.00 -9.80
CA ILE A 6 1.67 -8.65 -8.47
C ILE A 6 1.16 -7.27 -8.10
N LEU A 7 0.56 -7.14 -6.92
CA LEU A 7 0.11 -5.87 -6.37
C LEU A 7 0.97 -5.44 -5.17
N SER A 8 1.08 -4.14 -4.99
CA SER A 8 1.66 -3.51 -3.79
C SER A 8 1.10 -2.10 -3.59
N PHE A 9 1.21 -1.58 -2.36
CA PHE A 9 0.80 -0.23 -1.99
C PHE A 9 1.93 0.45 -1.22
N GLY A 10 2.40 1.62 -1.68
CA GLY A 10 3.52 2.30 -1.01
C GLY A 10 4.73 1.36 -0.82
N ASN A 11 5.26 1.24 0.39
CA ASN A 11 6.29 0.23 0.71
C ASN A 11 5.74 -1.06 1.35
N SER A 12 4.45 -1.37 1.16
CA SER A 12 3.90 -2.65 1.59
C SER A 12 4.58 -3.82 0.87
N SER A 13 4.48 -5.00 1.45
CA SER A 13 4.83 -6.25 0.75
C SER A 13 4.09 -6.38 -0.58
N LYS A 14 4.74 -7.07 -1.52
CA LYS A 14 4.16 -7.46 -2.81
C LYS A 14 3.38 -8.75 -2.69
N TYR A 15 2.21 -8.85 -3.33
CA TYR A 15 1.34 -10.02 -3.29
C TYR A 15 0.89 -10.43 -4.69
N LYS A 16 0.86 -11.73 -4.98
CA LYS A 16 0.31 -12.25 -6.24
C LYS A 16 -1.20 -12.35 -6.17
N VAL A 17 -1.90 -11.90 -7.21
CA VAL A 17 -3.36 -11.95 -7.26
C VAL A 17 -3.80 -13.28 -7.88
N PRO A 18 -4.54 -14.12 -7.15
CA PRO A 18 -5.02 -15.38 -7.71
C PRO A 18 -6.07 -15.12 -8.80
N SER A 19 -5.78 -15.60 -10.01
CA SER A 19 -6.77 -15.82 -11.08
C SER A 19 -7.46 -14.57 -11.65
N ILE A 20 -6.82 -13.40 -11.57
CA ILE A 20 -7.36 -12.12 -12.06
C ILE A 20 -6.46 -11.56 -13.17
N GLU A 21 -7.07 -11.02 -14.23
CA GLU A 21 -6.35 -10.16 -15.19
C GLU A 21 -5.96 -8.84 -14.53
N CYS A 22 -4.78 -8.30 -14.82
CA CYS A 22 -4.21 -7.17 -14.08
C CYS A 22 -4.99 -5.86 -14.22
N ASN A 23 -5.95 -5.81 -15.14
CA ASN A 23 -6.87 -4.70 -15.36
C ASN A 23 -8.30 -4.94 -14.84
N ASN A 24 -8.53 -5.97 -14.02
CA ASN A 24 -9.85 -6.27 -13.49
C ASN A 24 -10.33 -5.20 -12.47
N THR A 25 -11.63 -4.97 -12.45
CA THR A 25 -12.38 -4.18 -11.48
C THR A 25 -12.07 -4.55 -10.04
N ASP A 26 -11.80 -5.83 -9.76
CA ASP A 26 -11.49 -6.32 -8.40
C ASP A 26 -10.23 -5.67 -7.81
N ILE A 27 -9.20 -5.45 -8.63
CA ILE A 27 -7.97 -4.77 -8.20
C ILE A 27 -8.25 -3.30 -7.83
N LYS A 28 -9.15 -2.64 -8.57
CA LYS A 28 -9.58 -1.26 -8.25
C LYS A 28 -10.43 -1.20 -6.97
N LEU A 29 -11.16 -2.26 -6.64
CA LEU A 29 -11.90 -2.34 -5.37
C LEU A 29 -10.94 -2.40 -4.19
N VAL A 30 -9.85 -3.18 -4.29
CA VAL A 30 -8.80 -3.22 -3.27
C VAL A 30 -8.17 -1.84 -3.08
N GLU A 31 -7.85 -1.14 -4.16
CA GLU A 31 -7.32 0.23 -4.09
C GLU A 31 -8.28 1.16 -3.35
N LYS A 32 -9.57 1.07 -3.65
CA LYS A 32 -10.59 1.87 -2.99
C LYS A 32 -10.71 1.54 -1.50
N GLU A 33 -10.68 0.26 -1.14
CA GLU A 33 -10.78 -0.19 0.25
C GLU A 33 -9.61 0.32 1.10
N VAL A 34 -8.37 0.22 0.59
CA VAL A 34 -7.18 0.75 1.26
C VAL A 34 -7.26 2.29 1.41
N LYS A 35 -7.72 3.00 0.37
CA LYS A 35 -7.93 4.46 0.42
C LYS A 35 -8.97 4.86 1.46
N GLU A 36 -10.09 4.16 1.50
CA GLU A 36 -11.16 4.42 2.47
C GLU A 36 -10.67 4.13 3.91
N TYR A 37 -9.97 3.03 4.13
CA TYR A 37 -9.35 2.71 5.42
C TYR A 37 -8.44 3.84 5.92
N LEU A 38 -7.49 4.27 5.08
CA LEU A 38 -6.55 5.33 5.45
C LEU A 38 -7.25 6.67 5.68
N LYS A 39 -8.26 7.02 4.86
CA LYS A 39 -9.04 8.24 5.02
C LYS A 39 -9.86 8.26 6.31
N VAL A 40 -10.44 7.13 6.71
CA VAL A 40 -11.20 7.01 7.96
C VAL A 40 -10.27 7.08 9.16
N LYS A 41 -9.12 6.40 9.10
CA LYS A 41 -8.17 6.34 10.22
C LYS A 41 -7.35 7.62 10.39
N PHE A 42 -7.00 8.27 9.27
CA PHE A 42 -6.17 9.47 9.23
C PHE A 42 -6.85 10.56 8.39
N PRO A 43 -7.95 11.17 8.86
CA PRO A 43 -8.73 12.12 8.06
C PRO A 43 -7.95 13.40 7.69
N GLU A 44 -6.90 13.72 8.44
CA GLU A 44 -6.07 14.91 8.25
C GLU A 44 -4.86 14.67 7.33
N ILE A 45 -4.71 13.47 6.76
CA ILE A 45 -3.55 13.14 5.92
C ILE A 45 -3.66 13.79 4.54
N GLU A 46 -2.89 14.85 4.30
CA GLU A 46 -2.85 15.53 3.00
C GLU A 46 -2.18 14.67 1.92
N ALA A 47 -1.20 13.84 2.31
CA ALA A 47 -0.46 12.95 1.42
C ALA A 47 -1.13 11.57 1.19
N LEU A 48 -2.46 11.46 1.35
CA LEU A 48 -3.19 10.20 1.12
C LEU A 48 -2.83 9.52 -0.21
N PRO A 49 -2.69 10.23 -1.36
CA PRO A 49 -2.34 9.59 -2.63
C PRO A 49 -0.97 8.91 -2.63
N PHE A 50 -0.02 9.37 -1.81
CA PHE A 50 1.31 8.77 -1.71
C PHE A 50 1.25 7.40 -1.04
N TYR A 51 0.61 7.32 0.13
CA TYR A 51 0.51 6.07 0.90
C TYR A 51 -0.44 5.05 0.28
N SER A 52 -1.47 5.52 -0.42
CA SER A 52 -2.49 4.66 -1.05
C SER A 52 -2.22 4.35 -2.52
N SER A 53 -1.04 4.73 -3.04
CA SER A 53 -0.67 4.49 -4.43
C SER A 53 -0.49 3.00 -4.66
N MET A 54 -1.39 2.41 -5.45
CA MET A 54 -1.31 1.00 -5.83
C MET A 54 -0.43 0.83 -7.07
N THR A 55 0.50 -0.12 -7.01
CA THR A 55 1.28 -0.57 -8.16
C THR A 55 0.87 -1.98 -8.53
N VAL A 56 0.65 -2.22 -9.82
CA VAL A 56 0.31 -3.53 -10.38
C VAL A 56 1.33 -3.87 -11.47
N GLU A 57 2.00 -5.00 -11.33
CA GLU A 57 3.03 -5.49 -12.25
C GLU A 57 2.60 -6.84 -12.84
N GLU A 58 2.73 -6.98 -14.16
CA GLU A 58 2.58 -8.26 -14.85
C GLU A 58 3.90 -9.01 -14.84
N VAL A 59 3.93 -10.20 -14.26
CA VAL A 59 5.11 -11.07 -14.22
C VAL A 59 4.77 -12.45 -14.79
N ASP A 60 5.81 -13.19 -15.17
CA ASP A 60 5.66 -14.59 -15.56
C ASP A 60 5.30 -15.48 -14.36
N ALA A 61 4.64 -16.61 -14.61
CA ALA A 61 4.20 -17.52 -13.54
C ALA A 61 5.34 -17.99 -12.62
N ASP A 62 6.53 -18.24 -13.18
CA ASP A 62 7.70 -18.69 -12.43
C ASP A 62 8.22 -17.59 -11.48
N GLU A 63 8.17 -16.33 -11.92
CA GLU A 63 8.53 -15.18 -11.09
C GLU A 63 7.48 -14.94 -9.99
N ALA A 64 6.21 -15.23 -10.27
CA ALA A 64 5.13 -15.08 -9.31
C ALA A 64 5.20 -16.07 -8.13
N GLU A 65 5.87 -17.23 -8.26
CA GLU A 65 5.93 -18.23 -7.20
C GLU A 65 6.56 -17.70 -5.89
N GLY A 66 7.49 -16.75 -6.00
CA GLY A 66 8.17 -16.12 -4.86
C GLY A 66 7.28 -15.18 -4.04
N TYR A 67 6.07 -14.84 -4.50
CA TYR A 67 5.19 -13.90 -3.84
C TYR A 67 4.04 -14.60 -3.10
N PRO A 68 3.68 -14.11 -1.89
CA PRO A 68 2.51 -14.60 -1.17
C PRO A 68 1.21 -14.25 -1.92
N GLU A 69 0.19 -15.09 -1.79
CA GLU A 69 -1.12 -14.83 -2.39
C GLU A 69 -1.82 -13.65 -1.71
N PHE A 70 -2.49 -12.83 -2.53
CA PHE A 70 -3.37 -11.79 -2.05
C PHE A 70 -4.67 -12.41 -1.53
N ASN A 71 -4.90 -12.23 -0.23
CA ASN A 71 -6.09 -12.68 0.48
C ASN A 71 -6.49 -11.65 1.54
N ALA A 72 -7.52 -11.95 2.35
CA ALA A 72 -7.98 -11.04 3.39
C ALA A 72 -6.92 -10.73 4.47
N GLU A 73 -5.95 -11.62 4.67
CA GLU A 73 -4.81 -11.38 5.59
C GLU A 73 -3.79 -10.41 4.97
N ALA A 74 -3.52 -10.56 3.67
CA ALA A 74 -2.67 -9.64 2.91
C ALA A 74 -3.20 -8.20 3.00
N LEU A 75 -4.51 -8.00 2.85
CA LEU A 75 -5.15 -6.69 2.98
C LEU A 75 -4.89 -6.07 4.37
N LYS A 76 -5.12 -6.83 5.44
CA LYS A 76 -4.84 -6.36 6.82
C LYS A 76 -3.37 -6.01 7.04
N ASN A 77 -2.46 -6.78 6.44
CA ASN A 77 -1.03 -6.50 6.51
C ASN A 77 -0.65 -5.21 5.77
N ILE A 78 -1.28 -4.94 4.62
CA ILE A 78 -1.12 -3.69 3.88
C ILE A 78 -1.64 -2.52 4.73
N GLU A 79 -2.87 -2.59 5.23
CA GLU A 79 -3.47 -1.56 6.09
C GLU A 79 -2.59 -1.24 7.31
N LYS A 80 -2.05 -2.28 7.96
CA LYS A 80 -1.16 -2.15 9.11
C LYS A 80 0.18 -1.51 8.74
N THR A 81 0.76 -1.89 7.61
CA THR A 81 2.04 -1.33 7.15
C THR A 81 1.86 0.14 6.81
N LEU A 82 0.87 0.48 5.98
CA LEU A 82 0.58 1.86 5.60
C LEU A 82 0.21 2.72 6.82
N SER A 83 -0.53 2.18 7.78
CA SER A 83 -0.81 2.90 9.04
C SER A 83 0.45 3.30 9.78
N ARG A 84 1.42 2.38 9.88
CA ARG A 84 2.69 2.64 10.55
C ARG A 84 3.48 3.70 9.83
N GLU A 85 3.54 3.64 8.49
CA GLU A 85 4.24 4.67 7.71
C GLU A 85 3.65 6.06 7.94
N VAL A 86 2.32 6.18 7.99
CA VAL A 86 1.64 7.45 8.29
C VAL A 86 1.96 7.92 9.72
N GLU A 87 1.91 7.02 10.70
CA GLU A 87 2.23 7.34 12.10
C GLU A 87 3.70 7.76 12.28
N ASP A 88 4.62 7.07 11.60
CA ASP A 88 6.06 7.37 11.60
C ASP A 88 6.33 8.73 10.94
N ALA A 89 5.69 9.02 9.80
CA ALA A 89 5.83 10.31 9.12
C ALA A 89 5.32 11.47 9.99
N ARG A 90 4.16 11.29 10.66
CA ARG A 90 3.65 12.29 11.60
C ARG A 90 4.58 12.49 12.79
N SER A 91 5.12 11.41 13.34
CA SER A 91 6.06 11.48 14.45
C SER A 91 7.34 12.23 14.06
N LEU A 92 7.84 12.02 12.83
CA LEU A 92 8.97 12.76 12.29
C LEU A 92 8.65 14.25 12.08
N ASP A 93 7.47 14.58 11.57
CA ASP A 93 7.04 15.97 11.42
C ASP A 93 6.90 16.67 12.79
N GLU A 94 6.36 15.99 13.79
CA GLU A 94 6.28 16.50 15.16
C GLU A 94 7.66 16.69 15.79
N LEU A 95 8.61 15.77 15.56
CA LEU A 95 9.99 15.91 16.01
C LEU A 95 10.71 17.07 15.32
N ASN A 96 10.51 17.23 14.01
CA ASN A 96 11.09 18.33 13.23
C ASN A 96 10.51 19.69 13.65
N ASN A 97 9.20 19.76 13.90
CA ASN A 97 8.54 20.98 14.39
C ASN A 97 8.94 21.33 15.83
N ASN A 98 9.25 20.33 16.65
CA ASN A 98 9.74 20.53 18.02
C ASN A 98 11.27 20.65 18.12
N ALA A 99 12.01 20.62 17.02
CA ALA A 99 13.45 20.84 17.03
C ALA A 99 13.75 22.34 17.20
N PRO A 100 14.38 22.80 18.31
CA PRO A 100 14.59 24.22 18.61
C PRO A 100 15.62 24.93 17.71
N PHE A 101 16.10 24.30 16.63
CA PHE A 101 17.16 24.81 15.75
C PHE A 101 16.82 24.77 14.26
N ALA A 102 15.54 24.65 13.87
CA ALA A 102 15.16 24.65 12.45
C ALA A 102 15.24 26.05 11.76
N ASN A 103 15.73 27.08 12.46
CA ASN A 103 16.11 28.36 11.85
C ASN A 103 17.62 28.60 12.09
N ILE A 104 18.42 28.30 11.08
CA ILE A 104 19.69 29.01 10.81
C ILE A 104 19.64 29.46 9.36
#